data_AF-A0A350IGR0-F1
#
_entry.id   AF-A0A350IGR0-F1
#
_cell.length_a   1.000
_cell.length_b   1.000
_cell.length_c   1.000
_cell.angle_alpha   90.00
_cell.angle_beta   90.00
_cell.angle_gamma   90.00
#
_symmetry.space_group_name_H-M   'P 1'
#
loop_
_entity.id
_entity.type
_entity.pdbx_description
1 polymer ?
#
loop_
_entity_poly.entity_id
_entity_poly.type
_entity_poly.pdbx_seq_one_letter_code
_entity_poly.pdbx_strand_id
1 'polypeptide(L)'
;PAYDMGYAYNPDGQWTSAHQMSINGKFSGITKADLLECGVKNNIKNAAQIIEEVCQAASMWPEIARENEVPQKMIEEIQSNMVFF
;
A
#
# COMPACT_ATOMS: atom_id res chain seq x y z
N PRO A 1 -11.04 -13.24 4.92
CA PRO A 1 -9.98 -12.97 3.93
C PRO A 1 -10.29 -11.67 3.19
N ALA A 2 -9.28 -10.97 2.69
CA ALA A 2 -9.50 -9.82 1.79
C ALA A 2 -9.77 -10.35 0.37
N TYR A 3 -10.81 -9.83 -0.28
CA TYR A 3 -11.22 -10.20 -1.63
C TYR A 3 -11.38 -8.92 -2.46
N ASP A 4 -11.50 -9.07 -3.78
CA ASP A 4 -11.72 -7.96 -4.72
C ASP A 4 -10.68 -6.83 -4.61
N MET A 5 -9.41 -7.22 -4.46
CA MET A 5 -8.29 -6.29 -4.48
C MET A 5 -7.81 -6.07 -5.92
N GLY A 6 -7.67 -4.82 -6.32
CA GLY A 6 -7.16 -4.43 -7.63
C GLY A 6 -6.41 -3.10 -7.58
N TYR A 7 -5.51 -2.90 -8.54
CA TYR A 7 -4.82 -1.63 -8.73
C TYR A 7 -5.68 -0.70 -9.59
N ALA A 8 -6.19 0.37 -8.99
CA ALA A 8 -7.09 1.34 -9.63
C ALA A 8 -6.64 2.79 -9.45
N TYR A 9 -5.34 2.99 -9.18
CA TYR A 9 -4.77 4.32 -8.92
C TYR A 9 -4.88 5.19 -10.18
N ASN A 10 -5.57 6.31 -10.05
CA ASN A 10 -5.71 7.30 -11.12
C ASN A 10 -5.62 8.70 -10.49
N PRO A 11 -4.44 9.33 -10.44
CA PRO A 11 -4.25 10.62 -9.79
C PRO A 11 -5.09 11.74 -10.42
N ASP A 12 -5.42 11.63 -11.71
CA ASP A 12 -6.25 12.59 -12.43
C ASP A 12 -7.75 12.26 -12.36
N GLY A 13 -8.09 11.11 -11.75
CA GLY A 13 -9.46 10.62 -11.64
C GLY A 13 -10.25 11.31 -10.54
N GLN A 14 -11.55 11.54 -10.78
CA GLN A 14 -12.43 12.10 -9.74
C GLN A 14 -12.60 11.16 -8.53
N TRP A 15 -12.50 9.85 -8.74
CA TRP A 15 -12.88 8.86 -7.74
C TRP A 15 -11.69 8.13 -7.09
N THR A 16 -10.59 7.89 -7.81
CA THR A 16 -9.44 7.10 -7.31
C THR A 16 -8.12 7.88 -7.28
N SER A 17 -8.22 9.21 -7.14
CA SER A 17 -7.08 10.12 -6.96
C SER A 17 -6.48 10.10 -5.56
N ALA A 18 -7.19 9.54 -4.58
CA ALA A 18 -6.73 9.40 -3.20
C ALA A 18 -6.98 7.99 -2.65
N HIS A 19 -6.32 7.67 -1.53
CA HIS A 19 -6.58 6.44 -0.80
C HIS A 19 -8.04 6.44 -0.30
N GLN A 20 -8.75 5.31 -0.41
CA GLN A 20 -10.20 5.27 -0.15
C GLN A 20 -10.59 5.12 1.33
N MET A 21 -9.62 4.77 2.19
CA MET A 21 -9.80 4.72 3.63
C MET A 21 -8.88 5.71 4.32
N SER A 22 -9.41 6.53 5.21
CA SER A 22 -8.57 7.47 5.95
C SER A 22 -7.76 6.76 7.03
N ILE A 23 -6.54 7.22 7.29
CA ILE A 23 -5.76 6.86 8.47
C ILE A 23 -5.57 8.12 9.31
N ASN A 24 -6.11 8.12 10.54
CA ASN A 24 -6.17 9.31 11.39
C ASN A 24 -6.75 10.55 10.67
N GLY A 25 -7.75 10.36 9.79
CA GLY A 25 -8.36 11.43 9.01
C GLY A 25 -7.58 11.85 7.75
N LYS A 26 -6.43 11.24 7.46
CA LYS A 26 -5.64 11.50 6.24
C LYS A 26 -5.96 10.48 5.14
N PHE A 27 -6.20 10.98 3.92
CA PHE A 27 -6.42 10.16 2.71
C PHE A 27 -5.20 10.16 1.76
N SER A 28 -4.20 11.00 2.04
CA SER A 28 -2.94 11.10 1.29
C SER A 28 -1.82 11.56 2.22
N GLY A 29 -0.56 11.42 1.78
CA GLY A 29 0.60 11.81 2.60
C GLY A 29 0.69 11.03 3.92
N ILE A 30 0.20 9.78 3.92
CA ILE A 30 0.22 8.88 5.08
C ILE A 30 1.67 8.51 5.37
N THR A 31 2.08 8.64 6.62
CA THR A 31 3.45 8.32 7.08
C THR A 31 3.48 7.07 7.96
N LYS A 32 4.68 6.53 8.20
CA LYS A 32 4.89 5.44 9.19
C LYS A 32 4.35 5.80 10.56
N ALA A 33 4.54 7.06 10.98
CA ALA A 33 4.07 7.54 12.28
C ALA A 33 2.53 7.48 12.38
N ASP A 34 1.83 7.82 11.29
CA ASP A 34 0.37 7.71 11.24
C ASP A 34 -0.10 6.26 11.40
N LEU A 35 0.61 5.31 10.77
CA LEU A 35 0.33 3.87 10.91
C LEU A 35 0.59 3.36 12.33
N LEU A 36 1.71 3.77 12.94
CA LEU A 36 2.04 3.38 14.31
C LEU A 36 1.03 3.94 15.32
N GLU A 37 0.61 5.20 15.15
CA GLU A 37 -0.43 5.81 15.97
C GLU A 37 -1.76 5.06 15.82
N CYS A 38 -2.14 4.68 14.59
CA CYS A 38 -3.31 3.85 14.33
C CYS A 38 -3.21 2.51 15.07
N GLY A 39 -2.04 1.87 15.06
CA GLY A 39 -1.79 0.63 15.79
C GLY A 39 -2.00 0.78 17.30
N VAL A 40 -1.46 1.85 17.90
CA VAL A 40 -1.63 2.15 19.33
C VAL A 40 -3.11 2.35 19.68
N LYS A 41 -3.84 3.18 18.91
CA LYS A 41 -5.26 3.47 19.16
C LYS A 41 -6.16 2.23 19.09
N ASN A 42 -5.77 1.24 18.30
CA ASN A 42 -6.52 0.00 18.09
C ASN A 42 -5.95 -1.19 18.88
N ASN A 43 -5.02 -0.96 19.81
CA ASN A 43 -4.35 -2.00 20.60
C ASN A 43 -3.69 -3.12 19.76
N ILE A 44 -3.20 -2.77 18.56
CA ILE A 44 -2.47 -3.70 17.68
C ILE A 44 -1.08 -3.91 18.27
N LYS A 45 -0.80 -5.14 18.68
CA LYS A 45 0.54 -5.55 19.13
C LYS A 45 1.48 -5.66 17.93
N ASN A 46 2.75 -5.33 18.13
CA ASN A 46 3.82 -5.47 17.14
C ASN A 46 3.57 -4.71 15.82
N ALA A 47 2.84 -3.58 15.85
CA ALA A 47 2.51 -2.80 14.66
C ALA A 47 3.74 -2.46 13.80
N ALA A 48 4.88 -2.12 14.43
CA ALA A 48 6.12 -1.84 13.73
C ALA A 48 6.64 -3.04 12.92
N GLN A 49 6.64 -4.24 13.51
CA GLN A 49 7.06 -5.47 12.85
C GLN A 49 6.10 -5.83 11.71
N ILE A 50 4.79 -5.71 11.93
CA ILE A 50 3.79 -5.99 10.88
C ILE A 50 3.99 -5.06 9.68
N ILE A 51 4.24 -3.77 9.91
CA ILE A 51 4.52 -2.81 8.83
C ILE A 51 5.78 -3.23 8.05
N GLU A 52 6.84 -3.64 8.75
CA GLU A 52 8.09 -4.08 8.13
C GLU A 52 7.91 -5.35 7.29
N GLU A 53 7.23 -6.37 7.82
CA GLU A 53 6.92 -7.61 7.10
C GLU A 53 6.10 -7.34 5.83
N VAL A 54 5.09 -6.46 5.91
CA VAL A 54 4.28 -6.06 4.75
C VAL A 54 5.11 -5.29 3.73
N CYS A 55 5.97 -4.36 4.17
CA CYS A 55 6.86 -3.62 3.27
C CYS A 55 7.83 -4.58 2.57
N GLN A 56 8.41 -5.53 3.29
CA GLN A 56 9.30 -6.54 2.72
C GLN A 56 8.57 -7.39 1.68
N ALA A 57 7.39 -7.93 2.02
CA ALA A 57 6.61 -8.72 1.08
C ALA A 57 6.19 -7.91 -0.18
N ALA A 58 5.73 -6.67 0.02
CA ALA A 58 5.35 -5.79 -1.08
C ALA A 58 6.55 -5.40 -1.96
N SER A 59 7.76 -5.28 -1.40
CA SER A 59 8.98 -4.99 -2.17
C SER A 59 9.33 -6.06 -3.21
N MET A 60 8.84 -7.30 -3.03
CA MET A 60 9.01 -8.40 -3.97
C MET A 60 8.10 -8.29 -5.20
N TRP A 61 7.24 -7.27 -5.28
CA TRP A 61 6.30 -7.05 -6.39
C TRP A 61 6.92 -7.27 -7.77
N PRO A 62 8.08 -6.69 -8.14
CA PRO A 62 8.62 -6.83 -9.49
C PRO A 62 9.02 -8.26 -9.87
N GLU A 63 9.42 -9.07 -8.89
CA GLU A 63 9.79 -10.48 -9.09
C GLU A 63 8.53 -11.34 -9.23
N ILE A 64 7.63 -11.26 -8.25
CA ILE A 64 6.37 -12.01 -8.23
C ILE A 64 5.51 -11.67 -9.46
N ALA A 65 5.41 -10.39 -9.82
CA ALA A 65 4.62 -9.96 -10.97
C ALA A 65 5.17 -10.51 -12.29
N ARG A 66 6.50 -10.59 -12.42
CA ARG A 66 7.15 -11.16 -13.60
C ARG A 66 6.93 -12.67 -13.70
N GLU A 67 7.04 -13.38 -12.59
CA GLU A 67 6.76 -14.82 -12.51
C GLU A 67 5.30 -15.15 -12.88
N ASN A 68 4.39 -14.22 -12.64
CA ASN A 68 2.97 -14.33 -12.97
C ASN A 68 2.59 -13.63 -14.29
N GLU A 69 3.58 -13.33 -15.14
CA GLU A 69 3.39 -12.80 -16.50
C GLU A 69 2.62 -11.46 -16.57
N VAL A 70 2.70 -10.64 -15.50
CA VAL A 70 2.14 -9.28 -15.52
C VAL A 70 2.89 -8.44 -16.56
N PRO A 71 2.19 -7.66 -17.41
CA PRO A 71 2.85 -6.83 -18.41
C PRO A 71 3.88 -5.88 -17.80
N GLN A 72 5.08 -5.82 -18.37
CA GLN A 72 6.20 -5.03 -17.86
C GLN A 72 5.84 -3.56 -17.55
N LYS A 73 5.07 -2.93 -18.44
CA LYS A 73 4.59 -1.55 -18.25
C LYS A 73 3.78 -1.38 -16.95
N MET A 74 2.92 -2.36 -16.63
CA MET A 74 2.11 -2.33 -15.41
C MET A 74 2.99 -2.56 -14.17
N ILE A 75 3.99 -3.42 -14.26
CA ILE A 75 4.96 -3.63 -13.17
C ILE A 75 5.66 -2.32 -12.84
N GLU A 76 6.20 -1.64 -13.85
CA GLU A 76 6.93 -0.37 -13.70
C GLU A 76 6.03 0.74 -13.17
N GLU A 77 4.82 0.87 -13.69
CA GLU A 77 3.84 1.85 -13.22
C GLU A 77 3.50 1.64 -11.74
N ILE A 78 3.10 0.42 -11.37
CA ILE A 78 2.75 0.09 -9.98
C ILE A 78 3.97 0.33 -9.08
N GLN A 79 5.14 -0.18 -9.46
CA GLN A 79 6.38 -0.03 -8.69
C GLN A 79 6.73 1.43 -8.46
N SER A 80 6.59 2.30 -9.46
CA SER A 80 6.89 3.73 -9.34
C SER A 80 5.98 4.46 -8.35
N ASN A 81 4.78 3.92 -8.11
CA ASN A 81 3.79 4.47 -7.20
C ASN A 81 3.83 3.83 -5.80
N MET A 82 4.69 2.82 -5.56
CA MET A 82 4.79 2.19 -4.25
C MET A 82 5.50 3.12 -3.26
N VAL A 83 4.92 3.23 -2.06
CA VAL A 83 5.49 3.99 -0.94
C VAL A 83 5.83 3.01 0.17
N PHE A 84 7.07 3.05 0.63
CA PHE A 84 7.58 2.25 1.74
C PHE A 84 7.92 3.14 2.95
N PHE A 85 7.98 2.53 4.15
CA PHE A 85 8.02 3.22 5.44
C PHE A 85 9.22 2.86 6.31
#